data_AF-A0A6N8UDT3-F1
#
_entry.id   AF-A0A6N8UDT3-F1
#
_cell.length_a   1.000
_cell.length_b   1.000
_cell.length_c   1.000
_cell.angle_alpha   90.00
_cell.angle_beta   90.00
_cell.angle_gamma   90.00
#
_symmetry.space_group_name_H-M   'P 1'
#
loop_
_entity.id
_entity.type
_entity.pdbx_description
1 polymer ?
#
loop_
_entity_poly.entity_id
_entity_poly.type
_entity_poly.pdbx_seq_one_letter_code
_entity_poly.pdbx_strand_id
1 'polypeptide(L)' 'MDQFIGFVFFIVMALAGFWCLTFLIGILPYWLTAGVAELNGKINADVDPEDVRSKKLYEQEGIEVLYQK' A
#
# COMPACT_ATOMS: atom_id res chain seq x y z
N MET A 1 -25.94 -38.16 8.79
CA MET A 1 -24.65 -37.65 8.27
C MET A 1 -24.80 -36.22 7.77
N ASP A 2 -25.93 -35.88 7.16
CA ASP A 2 -26.21 -34.55 6.57
C ASP A 2 -26.17 -33.37 7.56
N GLN A 3 -26.59 -33.59 8.80
CA GLN A 3 -26.56 -32.55 9.85
C GLN A 3 -25.14 -32.09 10.21
N PHE A 4 -24.13 -32.96 10.05
CA PHE A 4 -22.73 -32.61 10.28
C PHE A 4 -22.18 -31.70 9.17
N ILE A 5 -22.54 -31.98 7.91
CA ILE A 5 -22.16 -31.13 6.76
C ILE A 5 -22.74 -29.72 6.92
N GLY A 6 -24.02 -29.60 7.31
CA GLY A 6 -24.66 -28.30 7.52
C GLY A 6 -23.98 -27.47 8.62
N PHE A 7 -23.57 -28.13 9.71
CA PHE A 7 -22.84 -27.47 10.80
C PHE A 7 -21.45 -26.99 10.37
N VAL A 8 -20.70 -27.82 9.64
CA VAL A 8 -19.38 -27.44 9.11
C VAL A 8 -19.51 -26.29 8.12
N PHE A 9 -20.50 -26.33 7.23
CA PHE A 9 -20.77 -25.26 6.29
C PHE A 9 -21.06 -23.93 7.00
N PHE A 10 -21.88 -23.96 8.06
CA PHE A 10 -22.16 -22.77 8.87
C PHE A 10 -20.90 -22.19 9.52
N ILE A 11 -20.03 -23.03 10.09
CA ILE A 11 -18.76 -22.58 10.70
C ILE A 11 -17.83 -21.96 9.65
N VAL A 12 -17.70 -22.58 8.48
CA VAL A 12 -16.85 -22.05 7.40
C VAL A 12 -17.36 -20.71 6.91
N MET A 13 -18.67 -20.57 6.70
CA MET A 13 -19.28 -19.30 6.30
C MET A 13 -19.15 -18.23 7.38
N ALA A 14 -19.31 -18.58 8.66
CA ALA A 14 -19.13 -17.66 9.77
C ALA A 14 -17.68 -17.19 9.92
N LEU A 15 -16.70 -18.09 9.80
CA LEU A 15 -15.28 -17.75 9.82
C LEU A 15 -14.90 -16.89 8.61
N ALA A 16 -15.35 -17.25 7.41
CA ALA A 16 -15.09 -16.47 6.19
C ALA A 16 -15.67 -15.05 6.31
N GLY A 17 -16.90 -14.92 6.80
CA GLY A 17 -17.53 -13.63 7.07
C GLY A 17 -16.79 -12.82 8.12
N PHE A 18 -16.41 -13.45 9.24
CA PHE A 18 -15.63 -12.80 10.30
C PHE A 18 -14.29 -12.27 9.77
N TRP A 19 -13.50 -13.10 9.07
CA TRP A 19 -12.23 -12.68 8.50
C TRP A 19 -12.40 -11.58 7.44
N CYS A 20 -13.43 -11.66 6.60
CA CYS A 20 -13.73 -10.60 5.62
C CYS A 20 -14.04 -9.26 6.29
N LEU A 21 -14.91 -9.24 7.30
CA LEU A 21 -15.27 -8.02 8.03
C LEU A 21 -14.09 -7.43 8.82
N THR A 22 -13.29 -8.28 9.47
CA THR A 22 -12.09 -7.82 10.19
C THR A 22 -11.05 -7.22 9.24
N PHE A 23 -10.90 -7.73 8.02
CA PHE A 23 -10.03 -7.14 7.01
C PHE A 23 -10.55 -5.77 6.55
N LEU A 24 -11.86 -5.66 6.30
CA LEU A 24 -12.50 -4.40 5.92
C LEU A 24 -12.39 -3.31 6.98
N ILE A 25 -12.43 -3.65 8.27
CA ILE A 25 -12.33 -2.66 9.36
C ILE A 25 -10.88 -2.44 9.79
N GLY A 26 -10.00 -3.43 9.66
CA GLY A 26 -8.61 -3.31 10.10
C GLY A 26 -7.69 -2.69 9.04
N ILE A 27 -7.59 -3.33 7.87
CA ILE A 27 -6.59 -2.95 6.87
C ILE A 27 -7.06 -1.83 5.94
N LEU A 28 -8.36 -1.79 5.62
CA LEU A 28 -8.90 -0.80 4.70
C LEU A 28 -8.75 0.62 5.25
N PRO A 29 -9.05 0.92 6.53
CA PRO A 29 -8.88 2.27 7.05
C PRO A 29 -7.41 2.66 7.10
N TYR A 30 -6.50 1.75 7.45
CA TYR A 30 -5.06 2.05 7.45
C TYR A 30 -4.57 2.44 6.05
N TRP A 31 -4.87 1.64 5.04
CA TRP A 31 -4.46 1.92 3.66
C TRP A 31 -5.14 3.17 3.09
N LEU A 32 -6.45 3.34 3.33
CA LEU A 32 -7.21 4.49 2.86
C LEU A 32 -6.78 5.78 3.56
N THR A 33 -6.53 5.75 4.87
CA THR A 33 -6.05 6.93 5.62
C THR A 33 -4.64 7.32 5.21
N ALA A 34 -3.76 6.35 4.90
CA ALA A 34 -2.43 6.64 4.34
C ALA A 34 -2.55 7.35 2.98
N GLY A 35 -3.37 6.85 2.06
CA GLY A 35 -3.59 7.49 0.75
C GLY A 35 -4.21 8.89 0.86
N VAL A 36 -5.15 9.10 1.77
CA VAL A 36 -5.75 10.43 2.03
C VAL A 36 -4.75 11.39 2.67
N ALA A 37 -3.86 10.91 3.53
CA ALA A 37 -2.85 11.73 4.17
C ALA A 37 -1.70 12.10 3.19
N GLU A 38 -1.40 11.25 2.22
CA GLU A 38 -0.53 11.56 1.08
C GLU A 38 -1.16 12.63 0.16
N LEU A 39 -2.44 12.48 -0.20
CA LEU A 39 -3.17 13.49 -1.00
C LEU A 39 -3.27 14.86 -0.31
N ASN A 40 -3.43 14.88 1.02
CA ASN A 40 -3.47 16.12 1.79
C ASN A 40 -2.07 16.74 2.00
N GLY A 41 -1.01 16.20 1.39
CA GLY A 41 0.34 16.73 1.47
C GLY A 41 0.88 16.73 2.90
N LYS A 42 0.40 15.85 3.77
CA LYS A 42 0.88 15.70 5.16
C LYS A 42 1.99 14.66 5.27
N ILE A 43 2.04 13.71 4.33
CA ILE A 43 3.08 12.70 4.20
C ILE A 43 3.92 13.10 2.98
N ASN A 44 5.26 13.15 3.11
CA ASN A 44 6.21 13.61 2.08
C ASN A 44 6.11 15.10 1.68
N ALA A 45 5.50 15.96 2.51
CA ALA A 45 5.40 17.40 2.27
C ALA A 45 6.76 18.11 2.10
N ASP A 46 7.78 17.57 2.76
CA ASP A 46 9.14 18.10 2.83
C ASP A 46 10.04 17.56 1.72
N VAL A 47 9.54 16.58 0.96
CA VAL A 47 10.32 15.90 -0.07
C VAL A 47 10.06 16.60 -1.41
N ASP A 48 10.98 17.46 -1.82
CA ASP A 48 10.92 18.08 -3.13
C ASP A 48 11.00 16.97 -4.22
N PRO A 49 10.04 16.92 -5.18
CA PRO A 49 10.03 15.89 -6.21
C PRO A 49 11.31 15.87 -7.05
N GLU A 50 12.10 16.95 -7.07
CA GLU A 50 13.41 16.98 -7.74
C GLU A 50 14.51 16.16 -7.04
N ASP A 51 14.38 15.87 -5.74
CA ASP A 51 15.35 15.04 -5.00
C ASP A 51 15.03 13.55 -5.06
N VAL A 52 13.76 13.19 -5.22
CA VAL A 52 13.32 11.78 -5.45
C VAL A 52 13.47 11.37 -6.90
N ARG A 53 13.45 12.35 -7.83
CA ARG A 53 13.73 12.09 -9.25
C ARG A 53 15.15 11.54 -9.37
N SER A 54 15.29 10.41 -10.08
CA SER A 54 16.61 9.93 -10.49
C SER A 54 17.30 11.02 -11.33
N LYS A 55 18.21 11.79 -10.72
CA LYS A 55 19.00 12.81 -11.41
C LYS A 55 19.86 12.11 -12.45
N LYS A 56 19.88 12.62 -13.68
CA LYS A 56 20.72 12.02 -14.73
C LYS A 56 22.18 12.20 -14.36
N LEU A 57 23.05 11.32 -14.85
CA LEU A 57 24.47 11.29 -14.44
C LEU A 57 25.19 12.65 -14.62
N TYR A 58 24.74 13.47 -15.57
CA TYR A 58 25.28 14.81 -15.83
C TYR A 58 24.74 15.92 -14.91
N GLU A 59 23.69 15.65 -14.12
CA GLU A 59 23.07 16.58 -13.15
C GLU A 59 23.57 16.34 -11.72
N GLN A 60 24.40 15.32 -11.50
CA GLN A 60 24.93 14.96 -10.18
C GLN A 60 26.21 15.75 -9.89
N GLU A 61 26.28 16.46 -8.77
CA GLU A 61 27.49 17.20 -8.36
C GLU A 61 28.68 16.22 -8.21
N GLY A 62 29.75 16.46 -8.98
CA GLY A 62 30.98 15.67 -8.93
C GLY A 62 31.10 14.55 -9.97
N ILE A 63 30.15 14.41 -10.91
CA ILE A 63 30.23 13.43 -12.00
C ILE A 63 30.41 14.15 -13.35
N GLU A 64 31.60 14.04 -13.94
CA GLU A 64 31.85 14.46 -15.32
C GLU A 64 31.60 13.29 -16.28
N VAL A 65 30.66 13.48 -17.22
CA VAL A 65 30.33 12.46 -18.23
C VAL A 65 31.36 12.53 -19.36
N LEU A 66 32.23 11.52 -19.44
CA LEU A 66 33.33 11.48 -20.42
C LEU A 66 32.87 11.23 -21.87
N TYR A 67 31.66 10.68 -22.08
CA TYR A 67 31.11 10.44 -23.41
C TYR A 67 29.58 10.28 -23.37
N GLN A 68 28.89 10.99 -24.25
CA GLN A 68 27.46 10.80 -24.53
C GLN A 68 27.30 10.48 -26.01
N LYS A 69 26.65 9.36 -26.32
CA LYS A 69 26.40 8.89 -27.69
C LYS A 69 25.28 9.68 -28.36
#